data_AF-A0A536JK10-F1
#
_entry.id   AF-A0A536JK10-F1
#
_cell.length_a   1.000
_cell.length_b   1.000
_cell.length_c   1.000
_cell.angle_alpha   90.00
_cell.angle_beta   90.00
_cell.angle_gamma   90.00
#
_symmetry.space_group_name_H-M   'P 1'
#
loop_
_entity.id
_entity.type
_entity.pdbx_description
1 polymer ?
#
loop_
_entity_poly.entity_id
_entity_poly.type
_entity_poly.pdbx_seq_one_letter_code
_entity_poly.pdbx_strand_id
1 'polypeptide(L)'
;MTLASIEQHEELVFTPQFGFRSAQVLESPTNLVVERDGRTLTANVVSDRDCTTVHFTVLGFEAPADFDAVPYYHVKESATVRDDRGREVLPHPRWHTGGMVRRRSDGTLILDWQLKLLRLAADVKSVELSFGGPAGDWTVQIPVVTVMPAGIRATPISATDEHHGVAVTATAVARSSEITAIEIEADIVDEPGVDPKSRVRYVQGIGAHSPSRLVDELFVLRDDQGHQHLERSSMHAPAVRNRQVLSFPGLPDEVRSGVIEIPFVVVQQRTDETPTVPVPGKTDIRFLGGEATIVTSRTSGDEALRSLEGRPDYHGPRVRVEIIPKDREAATQLLYFSRPYVEGVPDIGMWMSHIAGRQPVVETPDPSGVATTVALRGPVLKLIGPWRLELKLD
;
A
#
# COMPACT_ATOMS: atom_id res chain seq x y z
N MET A 1 6.22 25.35 -16.01
CA MET A 1 6.52 24.14 -16.80
C MET A 1 5.52 23.09 -16.39
N THR A 2 4.57 22.80 -17.26
CA THR A 2 3.62 21.69 -17.12
C THR A 2 4.39 20.37 -17.19
N LEU A 3 4.11 19.44 -16.27
CA LEU A 3 4.69 18.09 -16.14
C LEU A 3 4.44 17.16 -17.36
N ALA A 4 3.91 17.70 -18.45
CA ALA A 4 3.63 16.98 -19.69
C ALA A 4 4.66 17.37 -20.75
N SER A 5 5.85 16.78 -20.71
CA SER A 5 6.65 16.51 -21.91
C SER A 5 7.94 15.76 -21.54
N ILE A 6 8.16 14.63 -22.22
CA ILE A 6 9.23 13.63 -22.08
C ILE A 6 8.87 12.48 -21.12
N GLU A 7 7.79 11.76 -21.45
CA GLU A 7 7.81 10.31 -21.24
C GLU A 7 8.72 9.71 -22.32
N GLN A 8 10.01 9.59 -22.03
CA GLN A 8 10.75 8.49 -22.63
C GLN A 8 10.05 7.23 -22.15
N HIS A 9 9.46 6.45 -23.07
CA HIS A 9 8.91 5.14 -22.75
C HIS A 9 10.04 4.32 -22.12
N GLU A 10 10.01 4.23 -20.81
CA GLU A 10 10.97 3.48 -20.05
C GLU A 10 10.78 2.00 -20.36
N GLU A 11 11.87 1.33 -20.73
CA GLU A 11 11.84 -0.10 -20.90
C GLU A 11 11.62 -0.77 -19.54
N LEU A 12 10.61 -1.63 -19.47
CA LEU A 12 10.25 -2.35 -18.26
C LEU A 12 10.60 -3.83 -18.37
N VAL A 13 10.93 -4.42 -17.23
CA VAL A 13 11.10 -5.86 -17.07
C VAL A 13 10.24 -6.37 -15.92
N PHE A 14 9.58 -7.50 -16.12
CA PHE A 14 8.89 -8.21 -15.05
C PHE A 14 9.83 -9.16 -14.35
N THR A 15 9.88 -9.04 -13.02
CA THR A 15 10.64 -9.92 -12.13
C THR A 15 9.64 -10.55 -11.15
N PRO A 16 9.51 -11.90 -11.08
CA PRO A 16 8.46 -12.53 -10.27
C PRO A 16 8.42 -12.11 -8.81
N GLN A 17 9.57 -11.77 -8.22
CA GLN A 17 9.67 -11.35 -6.82
C GLN A 17 9.35 -9.87 -6.58
N PHE A 18 9.45 -9.00 -7.59
CA PHE A 18 9.33 -7.55 -7.40
C PHE A 18 8.29 -6.89 -8.33
N GLY A 19 7.69 -7.63 -9.27
CA GLY A 19 6.77 -7.10 -10.26
C GLY A 19 7.48 -6.43 -11.45
N PHE A 20 6.80 -5.49 -12.09
CA PHE A 20 7.36 -4.68 -13.18
C PHE A 20 8.29 -3.60 -12.62
N ARG A 21 9.52 -3.60 -13.10
CA ARG A 21 10.59 -2.67 -12.73
C ARG A 21 11.11 -1.98 -13.98
N SER A 22 11.85 -0.89 -13.77
CA SER A 22 12.73 -0.38 -14.82
C SER A 22 13.74 -1.45 -15.25
N ALA A 23 14.05 -1.52 -16.55
CA ALA A 23 15.19 -2.28 -17.05
C ALA A 23 16.54 -1.71 -16.57
N GLN A 24 16.56 -0.49 -16.03
CA GLN A 24 17.73 0.18 -15.46
C GLN A 24 17.39 0.81 -14.11
N VAL A 25 17.78 0.12 -13.04
CA VAL A 25 17.56 0.56 -11.66
C VAL A 25 18.86 1.17 -11.13
N LEU A 26 18.77 2.22 -10.32
CA LEU A 26 19.90 2.67 -9.51
C LEU A 26 19.77 2.06 -8.11
N GLU A 27 20.79 1.34 -7.66
CA GLU A 27 20.76 0.66 -6.38
C GLU A 27 22.11 0.75 -5.65
N SER A 28 22.08 0.80 -4.32
CA SER A 28 23.28 0.63 -3.51
C SER A 28 23.80 -0.79 -3.66
N PRO A 29 25.06 -1.02 -4.11
CA PRO A 29 25.57 -2.36 -4.43
C PRO A 29 25.60 -3.30 -3.21
N THR A 30 25.73 -2.73 -2.01
CA THR A 30 25.63 -3.39 -0.72
C THR A 30 25.00 -2.42 0.27
N ASN A 31 24.48 -2.93 1.40
CA ASN A 31 24.11 -2.09 2.52
C ASN A 31 25.34 -1.30 3.01
N LEU A 32 25.20 0.02 3.12
CA LEU A 32 26.19 0.86 3.78
C LEU A 32 26.09 0.60 5.28
N VAL A 33 27.22 0.35 5.94
CA VAL A 33 27.31 0.22 7.40
C VAL A 33 28.32 1.25 7.92
N VAL A 34 27.89 2.09 8.86
CA VAL A 34 28.72 3.13 9.49
C VAL A 34 28.62 3.01 11.01
N GLU A 35 29.75 2.91 11.69
CA GLU A 35 29.83 2.91 13.14
C GLU A 35 30.35 4.25 13.66
N ARG A 36 29.66 4.82 14.65
CA ARG A 36 30.06 6.08 15.31
C ARG A 36 29.59 6.10 16.75
N ASP A 37 30.47 6.41 17.70
CA ASP A 37 30.13 6.59 19.12
C ASP A 37 29.34 5.42 19.74
N GLY A 38 29.71 4.18 19.37
CA GLY A 38 29.02 2.96 19.83
C GLY A 38 27.67 2.69 19.16
N ARG A 39 27.30 3.46 18.14
CA ARG A 39 26.07 3.31 17.34
C ARG A 39 26.40 2.78 15.95
N THR A 40 25.46 2.05 15.38
CA THR A 40 25.60 1.48 14.03
C THR A 40 24.43 1.94 13.16
N LEU A 41 24.74 2.64 12.07
CA LEU A 41 23.80 2.95 11.00
C LEU A 41 23.97 1.93 9.88
N THR A 42 22.86 1.35 9.41
CA THR A 42 22.81 0.55 8.18
C THR A 42 21.83 1.18 7.22
N ALA A 43 22.22 1.43 5.96
CA ALA A 43 21.37 2.09 4.97
C ALA A 43 21.50 1.48 3.57
N ASN A 44 20.42 1.52 2.81
CA ASN A 44 20.37 1.12 1.41
C ASN A 44 19.45 2.06 0.60
N VAL A 45 19.72 2.12 -0.70
CA VAL A 45 19.01 3.00 -1.64
C VAL A 45 18.62 2.19 -2.86
N VAL A 46 17.35 2.28 -3.27
CA VAL A 46 16.86 1.73 -4.54
C VAL A 46 16.01 2.79 -5.22
N SER A 47 16.43 3.26 -6.38
CA SER A 47 15.67 4.15 -7.26
C SER A 47 15.23 3.39 -8.50
N ASP A 48 13.94 3.10 -8.54
CA ASP A 48 13.27 2.37 -9.63
C ASP A 48 12.30 3.31 -10.37
N ARG A 49 11.45 2.77 -11.25
CA ARG A 49 10.51 3.53 -12.08
C ARG A 49 9.64 4.50 -11.28
N ASP A 50 9.20 4.11 -10.08
CA ASP A 50 8.19 4.84 -9.31
C ASP A 50 8.77 5.88 -8.35
N CYS A 51 9.86 5.51 -7.69
CA CYS A 51 10.41 6.28 -6.60
C CYS A 51 11.82 5.84 -6.26
N THR A 52 12.48 6.70 -5.50
CA THR A 52 13.65 6.35 -4.72
C THR A 52 13.20 5.93 -3.33
N THR A 53 13.54 4.70 -2.94
CA THR A 53 13.40 4.22 -1.57
C THR A 53 14.75 4.30 -0.89
N VAL A 54 14.83 5.05 0.20
CA VAL A 54 15.97 5.00 1.12
C VAL A 54 15.48 4.36 2.39
N HIS A 55 16.04 3.21 2.74
CA HIS A 55 15.75 2.54 4.00
C HIS A 55 17.02 2.56 4.84
N PHE A 56 16.86 2.92 6.10
CA PHE A 56 17.98 2.89 7.03
C PHE A 56 17.51 2.55 8.44
N THR A 57 18.44 1.99 9.20
CA THR A 57 18.27 1.67 10.61
C THR A 57 19.43 2.19 11.42
N VAL A 58 19.18 2.56 12.68
CA VAL A 58 20.23 2.87 13.64
C VAL A 58 20.04 2.02 14.90
N LEU A 59 21.15 1.48 15.40
CA LEU A 59 21.23 0.70 16.64
C LEU A 59 22.23 1.34 17.61
N GLY A 60 22.15 0.96 18.89
CA GLY A 60 23.13 1.35 19.91
C GLY A 60 22.91 2.72 20.54
N PHE A 61 21.70 3.29 20.46
CA PHE A 61 21.35 4.56 21.08
C PHE A 61 20.45 4.37 22.32
N GLU A 62 20.47 5.35 23.22
CA GLU A 62 19.68 5.34 24.45
C GLU A 62 18.23 5.76 24.21
N ALA A 63 17.33 5.30 25.07
CA ALA A 63 15.91 5.63 24.98
C ALA A 63 15.67 7.14 25.19
N PRO A 64 14.83 7.78 24.38
CA PRO A 64 14.27 9.08 24.74
C PRO A 64 13.56 8.99 26.10
N ALA A 65 13.61 10.07 26.91
CA ALA A 65 13.02 10.08 28.25
C ALA A 65 11.53 9.69 28.29
N ASP A 66 10.80 9.93 27.20
CA ASP A 66 9.35 9.69 27.10
C ASP A 66 9.03 8.28 26.54
N PHE A 67 10.05 7.47 26.19
CA PHE A 67 9.87 6.20 25.50
C PHE A 67 9.32 5.10 26.42
N ASP A 68 9.57 5.14 27.72
CA ASP A 68 9.13 4.08 28.65
C ASP A 68 7.60 4.02 28.81
N ALA A 69 6.86 5.04 28.37
CA ALA A 69 5.40 5.08 28.42
C ALA A 69 4.71 4.54 27.14
N VAL A 70 5.45 4.27 26.06
CA VAL A 70 4.88 3.89 24.76
C VAL A 70 5.66 2.76 24.08
N PRO A 71 4.99 1.80 23.41
CA PRO A 71 5.68 0.66 22.78
C PRO A 71 6.53 1.05 21.55
N TYR A 72 6.26 2.23 20.97
CA TYR A 72 7.02 2.82 19.87
C TYR A 72 6.88 4.34 19.88
N TYR A 73 7.83 5.01 19.23
CA TYR A 73 7.86 6.46 19.08
C TYR A 73 8.03 6.84 17.62
N HIS A 74 7.12 7.64 17.08
CA HIS A 74 7.29 8.24 15.76
C HIS A 74 8.24 9.43 15.85
N VAL A 75 9.31 9.38 15.06
CA VAL A 75 10.26 10.48 14.94
C VAL A 75 9.57 11.65 14.23
N LYS A 76 9.63 12.84 14.83
CA LYS A 76 8.97 14.05 14.32
C LYS A 76 9.88 14.84 13.37
N GLU A 77 11.18 14.64 13.51
CA GLU A 77 12.23 15.18 12.68
C GLU A 77 12.13 14.62 11.24
N SER A 78 12.73 15.33 10.30
CA SER A 78 12.82 14.88 8.91
C SER A 78 14.21 14.34 8.59
N ALA A 79 14.24 13.37 7.67
CA ALA A 79 15.45 12.97 6.99
C ALA A 79 15.40 13.52 5.55
N THR A 80 16.56 13.97 5.07
CA THR A 80 16.74 14.59 3.76
C THR A 80 17.75 13.78 2.95
N VAL A 81 17.59 13.79 1.64
CA VAL A 81 18.52 13.13 0.72
C VAL A 81 18.94 14.11 -0.36
N ARG A 82 20.24 14.20 -0.63
CA ARG A 82 20.78 14.96 -1.76
C ARG A 82 21.48 14.02 -2.74
N ASP A 83 21.42 14.32 -4.03
CA ASP A 83 22.24 13.61 -5.02
C ASP A 83 23.71 14.09 -4.99
N ASP A 84 24.56 13.43 -5.77
CA ASP A 84 25.98 13.76 -5.95
C ASP A 84 26.26 15.15 -6.55
N ARG A 85 25.22 15.87 -6.97
CA ARG A 85 25.27 17.27 -7.45
C ARG A 85 24.79 18.25 -6.38
N GLY A 86 24.48 17.77 -5.18
CA GLY A 86 23.97 18.56 -4.07
C GLY A 86 22.50 18.96 -4.20
N ARG A 87 21.75 18.39 -5.17
CA ARG A 87 20.31 18.67 -5.33
C ARG A 87 19.51 17.81 -4.37
N GLU A 88 18.57 18.41 -3.66
CA GLU A 88 17.66 17.66 -2.79
C GLU A 88 16.70 16.79 -3.61
N VAL A 89 16.55 15.53 -3.20
CA VAL A 89 15.63 14.57 -3.76
C VAL A 89 14.31 14.68 -2.99
N LEU A 90 13.32 15.31 -3.62
CA LEU A 90 12.07 15.67 -2.94
C LEU A 90 11.27 14.44 -2.50
N PRO A 91 10.53 14.50 -1.37
CA PRO A 91 9.59 13.47 -0.99
C PRO A 91 8.55 13.19 -2.07
N HIS A 92 8.23 11.91 -2.27
CA HIS A 92 7.21 11.55 -3.24
C HIS A 92 5.81 11.88 -2.70
N PRO A 93 4.93 12.55 -3.47
CA PRO A 93 3.65 13.03 -2.97
C PRO A 93 2.67 11.92 -2.57
N ARG A 94 2.77 10.73 -3.15
CA ARG A 94 1.85 9.61 -2.88
C ARG A 94 2.17 8.80 -1.62
N TRP A 95 3.38 8.88 -1.08
CA TRP A 95 3.82 7.99 0.01
C TRP A 95 4.10 8.77 1.28
N HIS A 96 3.62 8.23 2.39
CA HIS A 96 4.03 8.69 3.72
C HIS A 96 5.38 8.06 4.06
N THR A 97 6.26 8.88 4.64
CA THR A 97 7.58 8.48 5.12
C THR A 97 7.68 8.82 6.59
N GLY A 98 8.55 8.13 7.32
CA GLY A 98 8.71 8.41 8.74
C GLY A 98 9.66 7.43 9.41
N GLY A 99 10.29 7.92 10.47
CA GLY A 99 11.11 7.11 11.37
C GLY A 99 10.24 6.56 12.50
N MET A 100 10.47 5.32 12.85
CA MET A 100 9.88 4.69 14.03
C MET A 100 10.99 4.14 14.91
N VAL A 101 10.97 4.53 16.17
CA VAL A 101 11.78 3.90 17.21
C VAL A 101 10.95 2.80 17.85
N ARG A 102 11.52 1.60 17.96
CA ARG A 102 10.91 0.45 18.65
C ARG A 102 11.97 -0.32 19.43
N ARG A 103 11.51 -1.11 20.39
CA ARG A 103 12.36 -2.07 21.12
C ARG A 103 12.32 -3.43 20.44
N ARG A 104 13.50 -4.04 20.22
CA ARG A 104 13.64 -5.42 19.76
C ARG A 104 13.41 -6.39 20.92
N SER A 105 13.23 -7.67 20.61
CA SER A 105 13.01 -8.73 21.59
C SER A 105 14.16 -8.89 22.60
N ASP A 106 15.39 -8.54 22.20
CA ASP A 106 16.58 -8.55 23.05
C ASP A 106 16.71 -7.28 23.93
N GLY A 107 15.72 -6.39 23.90
CA GLY A 107 15.71 -5.14 24.66
C GLY A 107 16.40 -3.98 23.96
N THR A 108 17.09 -4.21 22.84
CA THR A 108 17.82 -3.16 22.11
C THR A 108 16.86 -2.23 21.39
N LEU A 109 17.15 -0.93 21.37
CA LEU A 109 16.40 0.02 20.56
C LEU A 109 16.87 0.02 19.11
N ILE A 110 15.90 0.12 18.21
CA ILE A 110 16.11 0.33 16.79
C ILE A 110 15.30 1.54 16.33
N LEU A 111 15.99 2.46 15.66
CA LEU A 111 15.36 3.41 14.75
C LEU A 111 15.26 2.72 13.39
N ASP A 112 14.06 2.66 12.83
CA ASP A 112 13.78 2.11 11.51
C ASP A 112 13.09 3.21 10.69
N TRP A 113 13.67 3.58 9.55
CA TRP A 113 13.18 4.71 8.76
C TRP A 113 13.18 4.39 7.28
N GLN A 114 12.01 4.53 6.68
CA GLN A 114 11.84 4.42 5.23
C GLN A 114 11.43 5.78 4.63
N LEU A 115 12.23 6.24 3.66
CA LEU A 115 11.93 7.38 2.80
C LEU A 115 11.47 6.89 1.43
N LYS A 116 10.48 7.59 0.88
CA LYS A 116 9.95 7.43 -0.46
C LYS A 116 10.05 8.80 -1.13
N LEU A 117 10.97 8.93 -2.07
CA LEU A 117 11.37 10.18 -2.71
C LEU A 117 11.12 10.08 -4.21
N LEU A 118 11.15 11.23 -4.89
CA LEU A 118 11.18 11.25 -6.35
C LEU A 118 12.36 10.44 -6.88
N ARG A 119 12.20 9.93 -8.10
CA ARG A 119 13.19 9.09 -8.75
C ARG A 119 14.50 9.84 -8.99
N LEU A 120 15.63 9.17 -8.77
CA LEU A 120 16.96 9.69 -9.13
C LEU A 120 17.13 9.74 -10.66
N ALA A 121 17.86 10.75 -11.13
CA ALA A 121 18.31 10.76 -12.52
C ALA A 121 19.28 9.59 -12.77
N ALA A 122 19.23 8.98 -13.96
CA ALA A 122 19.96 7.76 -14.30
C ALA A 122 21.50 7.86 -14.18
N ASP A 123 22.04 9.09 -14.17
CA ASP A 123 23.47 9.36 -14.11
C ASP A 123 24.03 9.61 -12.70
N VAL A 124 23.18 9.66 -11.67
CA VAL A 124 23.58 9.80 -10.26
C VAL A 124 24.47 8.63 -9.82
N LYS A 125 25.54 8.92 -9.06
CA LYS A 125 26.54 7.96 -8.57
C LYS A 125 26.54 7.77 -7.06
N SER A 126 26.04 8.73 -6.31
CA SER A 126 25.82 8.60 -4.86
C SER A 126 24.70 9.51 -4.39
N VAL A 127 24.22 9.23 -3.19
CA VAL A 127 23.31 10.12 -2.46
C VAL A 127 23.81 10.37 -1.05
N GLU A 128 23.61 11.59 -0.56
CA GLU A 128 23.86 11.97 0.83
C GLU A 128 22.57 11.83 1.63
N LEU A 129 22.55 10.94 2.61
CA LEU A 129 21.48 10.86 3.61
C LEU A 129 21.85 11.72 4.81
N SER A 130 20.96 12.64 5.19
CA SER A 130 21.12 13.48 6.39
C SER A 130 19.87 13.49 7.25
N PHE A 131 20.01 13.21 8.54
CA PHE A 131 18.91 13.29 9.50
C PHE A 131 19.42 13.58 10.92
N GLY A 132 18.52 14.07 11.76
CA GLY A 132 18.72 14.21 13.21
C GLY A 132 17.61 13.53 13.98
N GLY A 133 17.76 13.47 15.30
CA GLY A 133 16.73 12.95 16.21
C GLY A 133 17.30 12.05 17.31
N PRO A 134 16.50 11.10 17.85
CA PRO A 134 16.86 10.36 19.06
C PRO A 134 18.09 9.46 18.90
N ALA A 135 18.40 9.04 17.67
CA ALA A 135 19.60 8.26 17.35
C ALA A 135 20.85 9.13 17.08
N GLY A 136 20.77 10.44 17.30
CA GLY A 136 21.78 11.44 16.99
C GLY A 136 21.74 11.96 15.56
N ASP A 137 22.67 12.85 15.24
CA ASP A 137 22.78 13.47 13.92
C ASP A 137 23.72 12.66 13.01
N TRP A 138 23.25 12.37 11.80
CA TRP A 138 23.97 11.57 10.82
C TRP A 138 23.99 12.29 9.47
N THR A 139 25.14 12.24 8.83
CA THR A 139 25.33 12.56 7.41
C THR A 139 26.23 11.50 6.81
N VAL A 140 25.70 10.72 5.87
CA VAL A 140 26.40 9.59 5.26
C VAL A 140 26.20 9.59 3.75
N GLN A 141 27.26 9.24 3.02
CA GLN A 141 27.24 9.10 1.56
C GLN A 141 27.01 7.63 1.20
N ILE A 142 25.96 7.36 0.43
CA ILE A 142 25.57 6.02 -0.03
C ILE A 142 25.85 5.94 -1.53
N PRO A 143 26.81 5.10 -1.98
CA PRO A 143 27.06 4.91 -3.41
C PRO A 143 25.88 4.20 -4.07
N VAL A 144 25.58 4.55 -5.32
CA VAL A 144 24.59 3.87 -6.16
C VAL A 144 25.20 3.50 -7.50
N VAL A 145 24.77 2.36 -8.04
CA VAL A 145 25.21 1.85 -9.34
C VAL A 145 24.01 1.49 -10.20
N THR A 146 24.18 1.53 -11.51
CA THR A 146 23.16 1.04 -12.44
C THR A 146 23.17 -0.48 -12.43
N VAL A 147 22.02 -1.06 -12.11
CA VAL A 147 21.74 -2.49 -12.15
C VAL A 147 20.73 -2.75 -13.26
N MET A 148 20.98 -3.77 -14.07
CA MET A 148 20.05 -4.28 -15.07
C MET A 148 19.37 -5.53 -14.49
N PRO A 149 18.12 -5.44 -14.00
CA PRO A 149 17.46 -6.59 -13.41
C PRO A 149 17.28 -7.70 -14.46
N ALA A 150 17.58 -8.94 -14.09
CA ALA A 150 17.21 -10.09 -14.91
C ALA A 150 15.69 -10.30 -14.82
N GLY A 151 15.01 -10.22 -15.96
CA GLY A 151 13.55 -10.34 -16.01
C GLY A 151 13.01 -10.57 -17.41
N ILE A 152 11.70 -10.78 -17.48
CA ILE A 152 10.97 -10.94 -18.74
C ILE A 152 10.69 -9.54 -19.27
N ARG A 153 11.07 -9.27 -20.52
CA ARG A 153 10.81 -7.97 -21.16
C ARG A 153 9.31 -7.68 -21.17
N ALA A 154 8.94 -6.46 -20.80
CA ALA A 154 7.57 -6.00 -20.88
C ALA A 154 7.30 -5.32 -22.23
N THR A 155 6.11 -5.56 -22.76
CA THR A 155 5.51 -4.82 -23.87
C THR A 155 4.49 -3.85 -23.27
N PRO A 156 4.55 -2.55 -23.59
CA PRO A 156 3.54 -1.59 -23.16
C PRO A 156 2.22 -1.88 -23.88
N ILE A 157 1.12 -1.82 -23.13
CA ILE A 157 -0.24 -1.97 -23.64
C ILE A 157 -1.10 -0.84 -23.06
N SER A 158 -2.26 -0.60 -23.67
CA SER A 158 -3.22 0.39 -23.18
C SER A 158 -4.62 -0.13 -23.44
N ALA A 159 -5.18 -0.81 -22.45
CA ALA A 159 -6.56 -1.26 -22.44
C ALA A 159 -7.23 -0.69 -21.20
N THR A 160 -8.26 0.12 -21.39
CA THR A 160 -8.91 0.87 -20.32
C THR A 160 -10.41 0.65 -20.36
N ASP A 161 -11.01 0.52 -19.18
CA ASP A 161 -12.46 0.60 -18.99
C ASP A 161 -12.76 1.55 -17.83
N GLU A 162 -13.92 2.20 -17.85
CA GLU A 162 -14.29 3.24 -16.88
C GLU A 162 -15.69 3.03 -16.34
N HIS A 163 -15.81 2.98 -15.00
CA HIS A 163 -17.10 2.91 -14.30
C HIS A 163 -17.01 3.71 -13.00
N HIS A 164 -18.12 4.31 -12.56
CA HIS A 164 -18.20 5.03 -11.27
C HIS A 164 -17.16 6.15 -11.06
N GLY A 165 -16.69 6.76 -12.15
CA GLY A 165 -15.62 7.78 -12.12
C GLY A 165 -14.22 7.20 -11.83
N VAL A 166 -14.04 5.89 -11.99
CA VAL A 166 -12.77 5.18 -11.85
C VAL A 166 -12.42 4.51 -13.17
N ALA A 167 -11.26 4.85 -13.72
CA ALA A 167 -10.66 4.15 -14.84
C ALA A 167 -9.76 3.03 -14.33
N VAL A 168 -9.85 1.85 -14.92
CA VAL A 168 -8.87 0.78 -14.74
C VAL A 168 -8.18 0.52 -16.06
N THR A 169 -6.85 0.55 -16.07
CA THR A 169 -6.02 0.45 -17.26
C THR A 169 -5.02 -0.68 -17.10
N ALA A 170 -4.90 -1.56 -18.09
CA ALA A 170 -3.74 -2.43 -18.25
C ALA A 170 -2.63 -1.68 -19.00
N THR A 171 -1.45 -1.62 -18.39
CA THR A 171 -0.34 -0.74 -18.83
C THR A 171 0.83 -1.51 -19.44
N ALA A 172 1.04 -2.76 -19.03
CA ALA A 172 2.15 -3.57 -19.49
C ALA A 172 1.82 -5.06 -19.43
N VAL A 173 2.38 -5.82 -20.36
CA VAL A 173 2.37 -7.29 -20.36
C VAL A 173 3.80 -7.80 -20.48
N ALA A 174 4.15 -8.82 -19.71
CA ALA A 174 5.42 -9.54 -19.85
C ALA A 174 5.12 -11.03 -19.93
N ARG A 175 5.66 -11.70 -20.94
CA ARG A 175 5.29 -13.09 -21.26
C ARG A 175 6.51 -13.98 -21.47
N SER A 176 6.45 -15.17 -20.90
CA SER A 176 7.34 -16.29 -21.20
C SER A 176 6.53 -17.59 -21.30
N SER A 177 7.21 -18.71 -21.56
CA SER A 177 6.61 -20.04 -21.51
C SER A 177 6.12 -20.44 -20.11
N GLU A 178 6.54 -19.74 -19.04
CA GLU A 178 6.22 -20.10 -17.66
C GLU A 178 5.17 -19.19 -17.01
N ILE A 179 5.13 -17.93 -17.42
CA ILE A 179 4.31 -16.89 -16.79
C ILE A 179 3.86 -15.83 -17.81
N THR A 180 2.65 -15.35 -17.61
CA THR A 180 2.14 -14.12 -18.23
C THR A 180 1.80 -13.15 -17.12
N ALA A 181 2.56 -12.06 -17.02
CA ALA A 181 2.34 -11.00 -16.05
C ALA A 181 1.71 -9.78 -16.72
N ILE A 182 0.72 -9.19 -16.08
CA ILE A 182 -0.06 -8.07 -16.62
C ILE A 182 -0.15 -7.03 -15.52
N GLU A 183 0.34 -5.82 -15.80
CA GLU A 183 0.20 -4.70 -14.90
C GLU A 183 -1.13 -4.00 -15.14
N ILE A 184 -1.87 -3.77 -14.06
CA ILE A 184 -3.09 -2.97 -14.06
C ILE A 184 -2.95 -1.83 -13.07
N GLU A 185 -3.52 -0.68 -13.41
CA GLU A 185 -3.63 0.48 -12.54
C GLU A 185 -5.05 1.02 -12.54
N ALA A 186 -5.42 1.70 -11.46
CA ALA A 186 -6.69 2.38 -11.35
C ALA A 186 -6.47 3.85 -10.97
N ASP A 187 -7.23 4.73 -11.61
CA ASP A 187 -7.22 6.16 -11.31
C ASP A 187 -8.63 6.73 -11.16
N ILE A 188 -8.74 7.79 -10.37
CA ILE A 188 -9.97 8.58 -10.22
C ILE A 188 -10.01 9.61 -11.34
N VAL A 189 -10.95 9.46 -12.27
CA VAL A 189 -11.03 10.26 -13.50
C VAL A 189 -12.10 11.36 -13.46
N ASP A 190 -12.99 11.34 -12.48
CA ASP A 190 -14.01 12.38 -12.29
C ASP A 190 -13.54 13.57 -11.42
N GLU A 191 -12.29 13.54 -10.96
CA GLU A 191 -11.61 14.65 -10.28
C GLU A 191 -10.37 15.12 -11.09
N PRO A 192 -10.50 15.49 -12.38
CA PRO A 192 -9.35 15.81 -13.21
C PRO A 192 -8.64 17.08 -12.73
N GLY A 193 -7.31 17.04 -12.69
CA GLY A 193 -6.47 18.19 -12.30
C GLY A 193 -6.40 18.49 -10.80
N VAL A 194 -7.08 17.70 -9.96
CA VAL A 194 -6.96 17.80 -8.49
C VAL A 194 -5.69 17.09 -8.03
N ASP A 195 -4.87 17.77 -7.22
CA ASP A 195 -3.70 17.17 -6.61
C ASP A 195 -4.08 15.86 -5.88
N PRO A 196 -3.34 14.75 -6.09
CA PRO A 196 -3.68 13.46 -5.48
C PRO A 196 -3.87 13.48 -3.96
N LYS A 197 -3.19 14.37 -3.21
CA LYS A 197 -3.37 14.49 -1.76
C LYS A 197 -4.66 15.21 -1.38
N SER A 198 -5.23 15.99 -2.28
CA SER A 198 -6.44 16.80 -2.10
C SER A 198 -7.70 16.12 -2.64
N ARG A 199 -7.56 15.02 -3.40
CA ARG A 199 -8.69 14.26 -3.93
C ARG A 199 -9.61 13.78 -2.81
N VAL A 200 -10.90 13.81 -3.12
CA VAL A 200 -11.95 13.32 -2.21
C VAL A 200 -11.91 11.80 -2.19
N ARG A 201 -11.69 11.15 -3.33
CA ARG A 201 -11.58 9.69 -3.41
C ARG A 201 -10.16 9.23 -3.72
N TYR A 202 -9.81 8.05 -3.23
CA TYR A 202 -8.57 7.37 -3.58
C TYR A 202 -8.75 5.87 -3.59
N VAL A 203 -8.12 5.21 -4.56
CA VAL A 203 -8.17 3.75 -4.72
C VAL A 203 -7.39 3.07 -3.59
N GLN A 204 -8.02 2.07 -2.96
CA GLN A 204 -7.41 1.20 -1.96
C GLN A 204 -7.02 -0.16 -2.51
N GLY A 205 -7.72 -0.64 -3.53
CA GLY A 205 -7.43 -1.90 -4.20
C GLY A 205 -8.30 -2.13 -5.42
N ILE A 206 -7.81 -2.94 -6.35
CA ILE A 206 -8.51 -3.34 -7.58
C ILE A 206 -8.92 -4.79 -7.40
N GLY A 207 -10.18 -5.18 -7.56
CA GLY A 207 -10.68 -6.56 -7.40
C GLY A 207 -10.45 -7.25 -6.04
N ALA A 208 -9.81 -6.58 -5.07
CA ALA A 208 -9.60 -6.99 -3.69
C ALA A 208 -9.27 -5.74 -2.87
N HIS A 209 -9.61 -5.73 -1.58
CA HIS A 209 -9.28 -4.63 -0.66
C HIS A 209 -7.91 -4.86 0.06
N SER A 210 -7.39 -6.08 0.03
CA SER A 210 -6.09 -6.47 0.59
C SER A 210 -5.08 -6.76 -0.52
N PRO A 211 -3.78 -6.44 -0.33
CA PRO A 211 -2.74 -6.81 -1.29
C PRO A 211 -2.56 -8.33 -1.41
N SER A 212 -2.91 -9.10 -0.37
CA SER A 212 -3.04 -10.55 -0.46
C SER A 212 -4.49 -10.90 -0.83
N ARG A 213 -4.67 -11.50 -2.01
CA ARG A 213 -5.95 -12.07 -2.46
C ARG A 213 -6.17 -13.41 -1.79
N LEU A 214 -7.40 -13.62 -1.32
CA LEU A 214 -7.86 -14.96 -1.00
C LEU A 214 -8.20 -15.71 -2.29
N VAL A 215 -8.24 -17.05 -2.25
CA VAL A 215 -8.34 -17.91 -3.45
C VAL A 215 -9.60 -17.61 -4.28
N ASP A 216 -10.68 -17.19 -3.63
CA ASP A 216 -11.96 -16.79 -4.24
C ASP A 216 -11.96 -15.37 -4.84
N GLU A 217 -10.87 -14.61 -4.65
CA GLU A 217 -10.69 -13.26 -5.17
C GLU A 217 -9.68 -13.21 -6.34
N LEU A 218 -9.23 -14.38 -6.82
CA LEU A 218 -8.29 -14.50 -7.94
C LEU A 218 -8.94 -14.11 -9.26
N PHE A 219 -8.20 -13.39 -10.11
CA PHE A 219 -8.67 -13.04 -11.44
C PHE A 219 -8.62 -14.21 -12.42
N VAL A 220 -9.47 -14.12 -13.44
CA VAL A 220 -9.47 -15.05 -14.58
C VAL A 220 -9.15 -14.27 -15.85
N LEU A 221 -8.15 -14.73 -16.58
CA LEU A 221 -7.86 -14.30 -17.95
C LEU A 221 -8.50 -15.29 -18.91
N ARG A 222 -9.38 -14.81 -19.79
CA ARG A 222 -9.97 -15.60 -20.88
C ARG A 222 -9.21 -15.31 -22.16
N ASP A 223 -8.58 -16.29 -22.77
CA ASP A 223 -7.84 -16.08 -24.03
C ASP A 223 -8.76 -16.08 -25.26
N ASP A 224 -8.19 -15.70 -26.40
CA ASP A 224 -8.86 -15.68 -27.71
C ASP A 224 -9.22 -17.07 -28.27
N GLN A 225 -8.73 -18.15 -27.66
CA GLN A 225 -9.12 -19.53 -27.95
C GLN A 225 -10.26 -20.02 -27.05
N GLY A 226 -10.69 -19.20 -26.07
CA GLY A 226 -11.76 -19.51 -25.14
C GLY A 226 -11.32 -20.26 -23.88
N HIS A 227 -10.02 -20.46 -23.66
CA HIS A 227 -9.51 -21.06 -22.42
C HIS A 227 -9.51 -20.04 -21.28
N GLN A 228 -9.61 -20.55 -20.05
CA GLN A 228 -9.57 -19.76 -18.83
C GLN A 228 -8.28 -20.04 -18.07
N HIS A 229 -7.59 -18.97 -17.69
CA HIS A 229 -6.35 -19.01 -16.94
C HIS A 229 -6.56 -18.31 -15.60
N LEU A 230 -6.40 -19.05 -14.50
CA LEU A 230 -6.55 -18.51 -13.16
C LEU A 230 -5.26 -17.81 -12.73
N GLU A 231 -5.40 -16.67 -12.06
CA GLU A 231 -4.29 -15.95 -11.44
C GLU A 231 -3.54 -16.83 -10.44
N ARG A 232 -2.21 -16.73 -10.45
CA ARG A 232 -1.31 -17.26 -9.43
C ARG A 232 -1.06 -16.16 -8.41
N SER A 233 -1.45 -16.38 -7.16
CA SER A 233 -1.20 -15.42 -6.08
C SER A 233 0.29 -15.14 -5.95
N SER A 234 0.71 -13.91 -6.26
CA SER A 234 2.09 -13.46 -6.10
C SER A 234 2.27 -12.92 -4.68
N MET A 235 2.87 -13.72 -3.79
CA MET A 235 3.06 -13.35 -2.37
C MET A 235 4.06 -12.20 -2.14
N HIS A 236 4.80 -11.75 -3.16
CA HIS A 236 6.01 -10.94 -2.95
C HIS A 236 6.10 -9.63 -3.76
N ALA A 237 5.22 -9.39 -4.73
CA ALA A 237 5.26 -8.12 -5.48
C ALA A 237 4.74 -6.97 -4.59
N PRO A 238 5.50 -5.89 -4.39
CA PRO A 238 5.00 -4.72 -3.66
C PRO A 238 3.87 -4.08 -4.46
N ALA A 239 2.63 -4.33 -4.04
CA ALA A 239 1.45 -3.70 -4.62
C ALA A 239 1.30 -2.27 -4.09
N VAL A 240 1.27 -1.30 -5.00
CA VAL A 240 0.75 0.03 -4.67
C VAL A 240 -0.77 -0.09 -4.66
N ARG A 241 -1.48 0.58 -3.75
CA ARG A 241 -2.95 0.41 -3.59
C ARG A 241 -3.75 0.57 -4.89
N ASN A 242 -3.26 1.40 -5.80
CA ASN A 242 -3.90 1.67 -7.09
C ASN A 242 -3.20 1.00 -8.28
N ARG A 243 -2.21 0.12 -8.07
CA ARG A 243 -1.51 -0.59 -9.13
C ARG A 243 -1.10 -2.00 -8.70
N GLN A 244 -1.44 -2.98 -9.52
CA GLN A 244 -1.26 -4.39 -9.21
C GLN A 244 -0.68 -5.14 -10.40
N VAL A 245 0.00 -6.24 -10.11
CA VAL A 245 0.51 -7.16 -11.14
C VAL A 245 -0.26 -8.46 -11.04
N LEU A 246 -0.97 -8.80 -12.09
CA LEU A 246 -1.69 -10.06 -12.22
C LEU A 246 -0.78 -11.07 -12.89
N SER A 247 -0.58 -12.23 -12.27
CA SER A 247 0.29 -13.27 -12.80
C SER A 247 -0.54 -14.49 -13.19
N PHE A 248 -0.40 -14.97 -14.41
CA PHE A 248 -1.06 -16.16 -14.94
C PHE A 248 -0.01 -17.19 -15.37
N PRO A 249 -0.37 -18.46 -15.56
CA PRO A 249 0.48 -19.40 -16.27
C PRO A 249 0.97 -18.85 -17.63
N GLY A 250 2.12 -19.35 -18.10
CA GLY A 250 2.57 -19.09 -19.46
C GLY A 250 1.53 -19.52 -20.47
N LEU A 251 1.17 -18.63 -21.39
CA LEU A 251 0.16 -18.88 -22.41
C LEU A 251 0.80 -19.55 -23.65
N PRO A 252 0.08 -20.42 -24.37
CA PRO A 252 0.54 -21.02 -25.63
C PRO A 252 0.85 -19.97 -26.70
N ASP A 253 1.94 -20.14 -27.45
CA ASP A 253 2.48 -19.16 -28.40
C ASP A 253 1.49 -18.70 -29.48
N GLU A 254 0.38 -19.41 -29.71
CA GLU A 254 -0.70 -19.00 -30.60
C GLU A 254 -1.64 -17.92 -30.02
N VAL A 255 -1.72 -17.76 -28.70
CA VAL A 255 -2.59 -16.77 -28.05
C VAL A 255 -2.12 -15.35 -28.35
N ARG A 256 -3.02 -14.49 -28.82
CA ARG A 256 -2.73 -13.08 -29.21
C ARG A 256 -3.49 -12.06 -28.39
N SER A 257 -4.66 -12.41 -27.88
CA SER A 257 -5.44 -11.52 -27.01
C SER A 257 -6.14 -12.27 -25.89
N GLY A 258 -6.64 -11.50 -24.92
CA GLY A 258 -7.46 -12.04 -23.85
C GLY A 258 -8.25 -10.97 -23.13
N VAL A 259 -9.14 -11.39 -22.25
CA VAL A 259 -10.03 -10.51 -21.48
C VAL A 259 -9.89 -10.80 -20.00
N ILE A 260 -9.76 -9.73 -19.21
CA ILE A 260 -9.85 -9.77 -17.75
C ILE A 260 -11.09 -8.98 -17.33
N GLU A 261 -11.93 -9.61 -16.51
CA GLU A 261 -13.07 -8.95 -15.87
C GLU A 261 -12.74 -8.69 -14.40
N ILE A 262 -12.81 -7.42 -14.01
CA ILE A 262 -12.53 -6.95 -12.67
C ILE A 262 -13.86 -6.66 -11.99
N PRO A 263 -14.26 -7.45 -10.99
CA PRO A 263 -15.63 -7.42 -10.47
C PRO A 263 -15.93 -6.19 -9.62
N PHE A 264 -14.91 -5.57 -9.02
CA PHE A 264 -15.08 -4.37 -8.21
C PHE A 264 -13.76 -3.60 -8.03
N VAL A 265 -13.86 -2.33 -7.66
CA VAL A 265 -12.75 -1.51 -7.17
C VAL A 265 -13.08 -1.00 -5.77
N VAL A 266 -12.09 -0.95 -4.89
CA VAL A 266 -12.24 -0.46 -3.52
C VAL A 266 -11.66 0.94 -3.43
N VAL A 267 -12.46 1.89 -2.96
CA VAL A 267 -12.07 3.29 -2.81
C VAL A 267 -12.31 3.73 -1.38
N GLN A 268 -11.44 4.59 -0.85
CA GLN A 268 -11.76 5.36 0.34
C GLN A 268 -12.16 6.76 -0.07
N GLN A 269 -13.24 7.24 0.55
CA GLN A 269 -13.80 8.55 0.29
C GLN A 269 -13.63 9.42 1.53
N ARG A 270 -13.08 10.62 1.35
CA ARG A 270 -13.05 11.66 2.38
C ARG A 270 -14.44 12.28 2.49
N THR A 271 -14.86 12.52 3.71
CA THR A 271 -16.13 13.14 4.04
C THR A 271 -16.00 13.78 5.41
N ASP A 272 -16.71 14.90 5.60
CA ASP A 272 -16.83 15.57 6.89
C ASP A 272 -17.90 14.91 7.77
N GLU A 273 -18.76 14.06 7.20
CA GLU A 273 -19.78 13.32 7.93
C GLU A 273 -19.14 12.16 8.71
N THR A 274 -19.39 12.11 10.02
CA THR A 274 -18.91 11.05 10.91
C THR A 274 -20.09 10.45 11.67
N PRO A 275 -20.64 9.31 11.19
CA PRO A 275 -21.71 8.62 11.91
C PRO A 275 -21.23 8.12 13.27
N THR A 276 -22.08 8.27 14.29
CA THR A 276 -21.85 7.72 15.63
C THR A 276 -22.90 6.65 15.90
N VAL A 277 -22.45 5.46 16.29
CA VAL A 277 -23.33 4.31 16.56
C VAL A 277 -23.18 3.81 18.00
N PRO A 278 -24.25 3.29 18.62
CA PRO A 278 -24.19 2.74 19.97
C PRO A 278 -23.29 1.50 20.06
N VAL A 279 -22.75 1.23 21.26
CA VAL A 279 -21.94 0.05 21.59
C VAL A 279 -22.47 -0.61 22.87
N PRO A 280 -22.91 -1.89 22.82
CA PRO A 280 -23.16 -2.68 21.63
C PRO A 280 -24.44 -2.20 20.95
N GLY A 281 -24.62 -2.53 19.68
CA GLY A 281 -25.82 -2.10 18.98
C GLY A 281 -25.91 -2.58 17.55
N LYS A 282 -27.10 -2.39 16.98
CA LYS A 282 -27.40 -2.61 15.57
C LYS A 282 -28.03 -1.34 15.03
N THR A 283 -27.41 -0.74 14.01
CA THR A 283 -27.85 0.53 13.42
C THR A 283 -27.90 0.40 11.91
N ASP A 284 -29.04 0.72 11.32
CA ASP A 284 -29.16 0.85 9.87
C ASP A 284 -28.73 2.24 9.43
N ILE A 285 -27.90 2.30 8.40
CA ILE A 285 -27.41 3.56 7.85
C ILE A 285 -27.56 3.59 6.33
N ARG A 286 -27.72 4.80 5.81
CA ARG A 286 -27.54 5.14 4.41
C ARG A 286 -26.44 6.18 4.33
N PHE A 287 -25.33 5.83 3.70
CA PHE A 287 -24.11 6.63 3.76
C PHE A 287 -23.32 6.50 2.46
N LEU A 288 -22.97 7.63 1.85
CA LEU A 288 -22.23 7.69 0.57
C LEU A 288 -22.78 6.78 -0.53
N GLY A 289 -24.12 6.73 -0.65
CA GLY A 289 -24.81 5.90 -1.65
C GLY A 289 -24.94 4.41 -1.30
N GLY A 290 -24.29 3.94 -0.25
CA GLY A 290 -24.46 2.59 0.28
C GLY A 290 -25.53 2.52 1.37
N GLU A 291 -26.27 1.41 1.41
CA GLU A 291 -27.16 1.07 2.52
C GLU A 291 -26.62 -0.16 3.26
N ALA A 292 -26.47 -0.06 4.57
CA ALA A 292 -25.89 -1.11 5.38
C ALA A 292 -26.50 -1.17 6.78
N THR A 293 -26.37 -2.33 7.40
CA THR A 293 -26.53 -2.50 8.84
C THR A 293 -25.15 -2.58 9.47
N ILE A 294 -24.89 -1.70 10.43
CA ILE A 294 -23.72 -1.77 11.30
C ILE A 294 -24.07 -2.55 12.56
N VAL A 295 -23.25 -3.54 12.90
CA VAL A 295 -23.32 -4.28 14.16
C VAL A 295 -22.05 -3.98 14.96
N THR A 296 -22.23 -3.51 16.19
CA THR A 296 -21.14 -3.25 17.13
C THR A 296 -21.22 -4.16 18.34
N SER A 297 -20.08 -4.66 18.79
CA SER A 297 -19.98 -5.52 19.96
C SER A 297 -18.69 -5.25 20.73
N ARG A 298 -18.65 -5.67 22.00
CA ARG A 298 -17.43 -5.62 22.82
C ARG A 298 -16.68 -6.94 22.69
N THR A 299 -15.37 -6.85 22.60
CA THR A 299 -14.47 -8.00 22.60
C THR A 299 -13.36 -7.78 23.61
N SER A 300 -12.89 -8.82 24.29
CA SER A 300 -11.85 -8.72 25.32
C SER A 300 -10.43 -8.49 24.79
N GLY A 301 -10.25 -8.44 23.46
CA GLY A 301 -8.95 -8.62 22.81
C GLY A 301 -8.60 -10.11 22.75
N ASP A 302 -8.17 -10.61 21.61
CA ASP A 302 -7.73 -12.00 21.47
C ASP A 302 -6.22 -12.09 21.78
N GLU A 303 -5.83 -12.93 22.75
CA GLU A 303 -4.42 -13.21 23.05
C GLU A 303 -3.72 -13.96 21.89
N ALA A 304 -4.49 -14.60 20.99
CA ALA A 304 -3.97 -15.48 19.95
C ALA A 304 -3.41 -14.76 18.72
N LEU A 305 -3.65 -13.45 18.53
CA LEU A 305 -3.06 -12.66 17.44
C LEU A 305 -1.63 -12.24 17.79
N ARG A 306 -0.75 -13.25 17.88
CA ARG A 306 0.70 -13.05 17.97
C ARG A 306 1.24 -12.51 16.64
N SER A 307 1.93 -11.38 16.73
CA SER A 307 2.96 -10.91 15.78
C SER A 307 2.63 -11.00 14.29
N LEU A 308 1.97 -9.99 13.75
CA LEU A 308 2.34 -9.48 12.44
C LEU A 308 3.23 -8.27 12.70
N GLU A 309 4.51 -8.37 12.32
CA GLU A 309 5.51 -7.34 12.54
C GLU A 309 4.97 -5.94 12.17
N GLY A 310 4.97 -5.02 13.14
CA GLY A 310 4.73 -3.59 12.89
C GLY A 310 3.37 -3.00 13.28
N ARG A 311 2.53 -3.68 14.07
CA ARG A 311 1.31 -3.07 14.66
C ARG A 311 1.34 -3.07 16.20
N PRO A 312 0.71 -2.07 16.87
CA PRO A 312 0.68 -1.96 18.33
C PRO A 312 0.19 -3.23 19.03
N ASP A 313 0.96 -3.67 20.02
CA ASP A 313 0.65 -4.73 20.99
C ASP A 313 -0.43 -4.28 22.00
N TYR A 314 -1.60 -3.84 21.52
CA TYR A 314 -2.73 -3.55 22.41
C TYR A 314 -3.60 -4.80 22.56
N HIS A 315 -3.55 -5.40 23.75
CA HIS A 315 -4.28 -6.62 24.12
C HIS A 315 -5.52 -6.35 24.98
N GLY A 316 -5.89 -5.08 25.16
CA GLY A 316 -7.03 -4.69 26.00
C GLY A 316 -8.39 -4.82 25.28
N PRO A 317 -9.48 -4.40 25.96
CA PRO A 317 -10.83 -4.45 25.41
C PRO A 317 -10.96 -3.63 24.11
N ARG A 318 -11.80 -4.11 23.19
CA ARG A 318 -12.02 -3.49 21.88
C ARG A 318 -13.50 -3.41 21.56
N VAL A 319 -13.84 -2.47 20.69
CA VAL A 319 -15.12 -2.43 20.00
C VAL A 319 -14.94 -3.04 18.62
N ARG A 320 -15.68 -4.11 18.35
CA ARG A 320 -15.78 -4.75 17.04
C ARG A 320 -16.90 -4.09 16.26
N VAL A 321 -16.64 -3.76 15.00
CA VAL A 321 -17.54 -3.11 14.05
C VAL A 321 -17.64 -3.98 12.81
N GLU A 322 -18.84 -4.48 12.54
CA GLU A 322 -19.18 -5.25 11.34
C GLU A 322 -20.15 -4.45 10.49
N ILE A 323 -19.89 -4.41 9.17
CA ILE A 323 -20.80 -3.79 8.20
C ILE A 323 -21.41 -4.86 7.32
N ILE A 324 -22.72 -4.88 7.25
CA ILE A 324 -23.50 -5.82 6.45
C ILE A 324 -24.25 -5.00 5.39
N PRO A 325 -23.82 -5.02 4.12
CA PRO A 325 -24.57 -4.37 3.04
C PRO A 325 -26.00 -4.92 2.96
N LYS A 326 -26.99 -4.03 2.83
CA LYS A 326 -28.40 -4.43 2.68
C LYS A 326 -28.68 -5.05 1.32
N ASP A 327 -28.00 -4.54 0.30
CA ASP A 327 -28.03 -5.07 -1.07
C ASP A 327 -26.60 -5.44 -1.49
N ARG A 328 -26.41 -6.72 -1.85
CA ARG A 328 -25.12 -7.29 -2.27
C ARG A 328 -24.83 -7.11 -3.75
N GLU A 329 -25.80 -6.64 -4.52
CA GLU A 329 -25.67 -6.34 -5.95
C GLU A 329 -25.69 -4.83 -6.22
N ALA A 330 -25.88 -4.01 -5.18
CA ALA A 330 -25.83 -2.57 -5.30
C ALA A 330 -24.47 -2.12 -5.87
N ALA A 331 -24.53 -1.17 -6.81
CA ALA A 331 -23.37 -0.58 -7.48
C ALA A 331 -22.31 -0.03 -6.50
N THR A 332 -22.74 0.44 -5.33
CA THR A 332 -21.87 0.92 -4.26
C THR A 332 -22.23 0.26 -2.94
N GLN A 333 -21.24 -0.32 -2.27
CA GLN A 333 -21.39 -0.95 -0.97
C GLN A 333 -20.44 -0.32 0.03
N LEU A 334 -20.94 -0.03 1.24
CA LEU A 334 -20.10 0.35 2.36
C LEU A 334 -19.40 -0.90 2.90
N LEU A 335 -18.07 -0.92 2.84
CA LEU A 335 -17.26 -2.09 3.17
C LEU A 335 -16.81 -2.07 4.64
N TYR A 336 -16.13 -0.99 5.04
CA TYR A 336 -15.70 -0.75 6.43
C TYR A 336 -15.36 0.74 6.62
N PHE A 337 -15.01 1.13 7.85
CA PHE A 337 -14.42 2.43 8.18
C PHE A 337 -12.97 2.23 8.59
N SER A 338 -12.03 2.99 8.02
CA SER A 338 -10.59 2.80 8.24
C SER A 338 -10.05 3.48 9.50
N ARG A 339 -10.87 4.28 10.18
CA ARG A 339 -10.54 4.97 11.43
C ARG A 339 -11.74 5.08 12.38
N PRO A 340 -12.36 3.95 12.78
CA PRO A 340 -13.28 3.98 13.92
C PRO A 340 -12.54 4.52 15.15
N TYR A 341 -13.22 5.33 15.96
CA TYR A 341 -12.61 5.87 17.17
C TYR A 341 -13.61 5.90 18.33
N VAL A 342 -13.09 5.64 19.53
CA VAL A 342 -13.78 5.82 20.80
C VAL A 342 -13.31 7.14 21.40
N GLU A 343 -14.25 7.98 21.85
CA GLU A 343 -13.92 9.30 22.40
C GLU A 343 -12.98 9.19 23.60
N GLY A 344 -11.98 10.07 23.67
CA GLY A 344 -10.98 10.09 24.74
C GLY A 344 -9.87 9.03 24.61
N VAL A 345 -9.91 8.18 23.58
CA VAL A 345 -8.87 7.17 23.30
C VAL A 345 -7.92 7.70 22.22
N PRO A 346 -6.59 7.70 22.45
CA PRO A 346 -5.62 8.02 21.41
C PRO A 346 -5.79 7.10 20.19
N ASP A 347 -5.59 7.63 18.98
CA ASP A 347 -5.60 6.82 17.76
C ASP A 347 -4.38 5.90 17.72
N ILE A 348 -4.52 4.73 18.33
CA ILE A 348 -3.51 3.66 18.35
C ILE A 348 -3.73 2.66 17.22
N GLY A 349 -4.51 3.02 16.19
CA GLY A 349 -4.79 2.20 15.03
C GLY A 349 -5.96 1.23 15.20
N MET A 350 -6.14 0.36 14.19
CA MET A 350 -7.23 -0.62 14.14
C MET A 350 -6.72 -2.02 13.78
N TRP A 351 -7.44 -3.05 14.24
CA TRP A 351 -7.30 -4.40 13.74
C TRP A 351 -8.37 -4.67 12.70
N MET A 352 -8.00 -5.38 11.64
CA MET A 352 -8.94 -5.79 10.61
C MET A 352 -8.73 -7.28 10.39
N SER A 353 -9.81 -8.05 10.50
CA SER A 353 -9.82 -9.45 10.10
C SER A 353 -10.53 -9.58 8.77
N HIS A 354 -9.95 -10.41 7.90
CA HIS A 354 -10.48 -10.70 6.57
C HIS A 354 -10.55 -12.20 6.36
N ILE A 355 -11.68 -12.67 5.81
CA ILE A 355 -11.93 -14.07 5.49
C ILE A 355 -12.60 -14.12 4.12
N ALA A 356 -12.23 -15.13 3.33
CA ALA A 356 -12.73 -15.39 1.98
C ALA A 356 -14.27 -15.37 1.99
N GLY A 357 -14.86 -14.65 1.04
CA GLY A 357 -16.31 -14.52 0.91
C GLY A 357 -17.03 -13.82 2.07
N ARG A 358 -16.32 -13.20 3.02
CA ARG A 358 -16.91 -12.46 4.15
C ARG A 358 -16.50 -11.00 4.14
N GLN A 359 -17.37 -10.16 4.71
CA GLN A 359 -17.06 -8.74 4.88
C GLN A 359 -15.92 -8.56 5.90
N PRO A 360 -15.03 -7.58 5.68
CA PRO A 360 -14.01 -7.24 6.66
C PRO A 360 -14.64 -6.85 8.00
N VAL A 361 -14.00 -7.27 9.09
CA VAL A 361 -14.39 -6.88 10.45
C VAL A 361 -13.30 -6.00 11.02
N VAL A 362 -13.68 -4.82 11.51
CA VAL A 362 -12.74 -3.86 12.10
C VAL A 362 -12.91 -3.83 13.61
N GLU A 363 -11.81 -3.80 14.34
CA GLU A 363 -11.78 -3.59 15.78
C GLU A 363 -11.00 -2.33 16.10
N THR A 364 -11.57 -1.50 16.98
CA THR A 364 -10.92 -0.32 17.55
C THR A 364 -10.68 -0.52 19.04
N PRO A 365 -9.59 0.01 19.61
CA PRO A 365 -9.35 -0.05 21.04
C PRO A 365 -10.44 0.65 21.85
N ASP A 366 -10.76 0.08 23.01
CA ASP A 366 -11.59 0.68 24.05
C ASP A 366 -10.96 0.37 25.42
N PRO A 367 -9.93 1.13 25.85
CA PRO A 367 -9.30 0.95 27.15
C PRO A 367 -10.27 1.07 28.34
N SER A 368 -11.40 1.75 28.17
CA SER A 368 -12.42 1.86 29.22
C SER A 368 -13.20 0.56 29.39
N GLY A 369 -13.33 -0.24 28.33
CA GLY A 369 -14.19 -1.42 28.25
C GLY A 369 -15.69 -1.13 28.36
N VAL A 370 -16.08 0.14 28.51
CA VAL A 370 -17.44 0.59 28.80
C VAL A 370 -17.92 1.68 27.84
N ALA A 371 -17.24 1.87 26.71
CA ALA A 371 -17.64 2.84 25.71
C ALA A 371 -19.11 2.60 25.29
N THR A 372 -19.90 3.66 25.28
CA THR A 372 -21.32 3.61 24.92
C THR A 372 -21.55 3.87 23.43
N THR A 373 -20.57 4.48 22.75
CA THR A 373 -20.63 4.80 21.33
C THR A 373 -19.27 4.61 20.68
N VAL A 374 -19.29 4.45 19.36
CA VAL A 374 -18.11 4.52 18.50
C VAL A 374 -18.45 5.41 17.30
N ALA A 375 -17.51 6.28 16.94
CA ALA A 375 -17.66 7.17 15.81
C ALA A 375 -16.83 6.65 14.62
N LEU A 376 -17.43 6.69 13.43
CA LEU A 376 -16.99 5.95 12.26
C LEU A 376 -16.38 6.90 11.23
N ARG A 377 -15.05 6.90 11.07
CA ARG A 377 -14.34 7.75 10.12
C ARG A 377 -13.60 6.97 9.04
N GLY A 378 -13.36 7.63 7.91
CA GLY A 378 -12.62 7.07 6.79
C GLY A 378 -13.38 5.96 6.07
N PRO A 379 -14.58 6.24 5.52
CA PRO A 379 -15.41 5.23 4.87
C PRO A 379 -14.70 4.63 3.66
N VAL A 380 -14.73 3.31 3.59
CA VAL A 380 -14.21 2.52 2.47
C VAL A 380 -15.39 1.88 1.75
N LEU A 381 -15.47 2.13 0.45
CA LEU A 381 -16.54 1.72 -0.43
C LEU A 381 -16.02 0.65 -1.40
N LYS A 382 -16.86 -0.34 -1.67
CA LYS A 382 -16.69 -1.30 -2.77
C LYS A 382 -17.60 -0.86 -3.91
N LEU A 383 -17.01 -0.49 -5.04
CA LEU A 383 -17.69 -0.11 -6.27
C LEU A 383 -17.80 -1.35 -7.16
N ILE A 384 -19.01 -1.85 -7.38
CA ILE A 384 -19.27 -3.06 -8.16
C ILE A 384 -19.23 -2.71 -9.66
N GLY A 385 -18.46 -3.51 -10.42
CA GLY A 385 -18.28 -3.37 -11.86
C GLY A 385 -19.27 -4.22 -12.68
N PRO A 386 -18.81 -4.89 -13.76
CA PRO A 386 -17.41 -5.22 -14.07
C PRO A 386 -16.67 -4.16 -14.90
N TRP A 387 -15.38 -3.97 -14.62
CA TRP A 387 -14.45 -3.37 -15.59
C TRP A 387 -13.91 -4.48 -16.48
N ARG A 388 -14.01 -4.32 -17.80
CA ARG A 388 -13.61 -5.32 -18.79
C ARG A 388 -12.42 -4.83 -19.60
N LEU A 389 -11.25 -5.44 -19.38
CA LEU A 389 -10.02 -5.09 -20.07
C LEU A 389 -9.77 -6.06 -21.23
N GLU A 390 -9.80 -5.56 -22.46
CA GLU A 390 -9.46 -6.32 -23.66
C GLU A 390 -7.97 -6.13 -23.99
N LEU A 391 -7.20 -7.19 -23.78
CA LEU A 391 -5.75 -7.15 -23.75
C LEU A 391 -5.16 -7.66 -25.07
N LYS A 392 -4.14 -6.95 -25.54
CA LYS A 392 -3.24 -7.40 -26.60
C LYS A 392 -2.02 -8.08 -25.95
N LEU A 393 -1.73 -9.33 -26.29
CA LEU A 393 -0.77 -10.22 -25.58
C LEU A 393 0.43 -10.68 -26.43
N ASP A 394 0.57 -10.18 -27.65
CA ASP A 394 1.66 -10.44 -28.59
C ASP A 394 2.88 -9.52 -28.42
#